data_AF-A0A254PTY4-F1
#
_entry.id   AF-A0A254PTY4-F1
#
_cell.length_a   1.000
_cell.length_b   1.000
_cell.length_c   1.000
_cell.angle_alpha   90.00
_cell.angle_beta   90.00
_cell.angle_gamma   90.00
#
_symmetry.space_group_name_H-M   'P 1'
#
loop_
_entity.id
_entity.type
_entity.pdbx_description
1 polymer ?
#
loop_
_entity_poly.entity_id
_entity_poly.type
_entity_poly.pdbx_seq_one_letter_code
_entity_poly.pdbx_strand_id
1 'polypeptide(L)' 'MTTISQFAEKTLIIFGFFISSISFILITLSLWDFISADLFSFGLSSGIRVLGSCAIMGCLLSAVGYGIGDYFNNEAKE' A
#
# COMPACT_ATOMS: atom_id res chain seq x y z
N MET A 1 0.22 -13.48 24.20
CA MET A 1 0.42 -13.86 22.78
C MET A 1 0.06 -12.66 21.91
N THR A 2 0.73 -11.51 22.09
CA THR A 2 0.22 -10.20 21.66
C THR A 2 1.27 -9.27 21.04
N THR A 3 2.56 -9.48 21.32
CA THR A 3 3.64 -8.64 20.78
C THR A 3 3.86 -8.83 19.27
N ILE A 4 3.68 -10.06 18.77
CA ILE A 4 3.90 -10.40 17.37
C ILE A 4 2.79 -9.80 16.49
N SER A 5 1.53 -9.88 16.93
CA SER A 5 0.38 -9.32 16.20
C SER A 5 0.42 -7.79 16.15
N GLN A 6 0.76 -7.14 17.26
CA GLN A 6 0.94 -5.67 17.32
C GLN A 6 2.11 -5.19 16.45
N PHE A 7 3.21 -5.94 16.40
CA PHE A 7 4.34 -5.62 15.54
C PHE A 7 3.99 -5.81 14.06
N ALA A 8 3.29 -6.89 13.73
CA ALA A 8 2.81 -7.16 12.37
C ALA A 8 1.82 -6.10 11.89
N GLU A 9 0.89 -5.67 12.74
CA GLU A 9 -0.07 -4.59 12.46
C GLU A 9 0.63 -3.29 12.06
N LYS A 10 1.51 -2.77 12.93
CA LYS A 10 2.26 -1.54 12.65
C LYS A 10 3.12 -1.66 11.41
N THR A 11 3.71 -2.83 11.18
CA THR A 11 4.52 -3.10 9.98
C THR A 11 3.65 -3.07 8.72
N LEU A 12 2.47 -3.70 8.73
CA LEU A 12 1.53 -3.70 7.60
C LEU A 12 1.01 -2.30 7.29
N ILE A 13 0.66 -1.52 8.31
CA ILE A 13 0.18 -0.14 8.15
C ILE A 13 1.26 0.73 7.51
N ILE A 14 2.48 0.72 8.06
CA ILE A 14 3.61 1.51 7.56
C ILE A 14 3.99 1.06 6.15
N PHE A 15 4.06 -0.25 5.90
CA PHE A 15 4.45 -0.78 4.61
C PHE A 15 3.41 -0.46 3.52
N GLY A 16 2.12 -0.61 3.83
CA GLY A 16 1.03 -0.22 2.92
C GLY A 16 1.03 1.28 2.61
N PHE A 17 1.26 2.12 3.63
CA PHE A 17 1.39 3.57 3.45
C PHE A 17 2.60 3.94 2.58
N PHE A 18 3.73 3.27 2.78
CA PHE A 18 4.95 3.50 2.01
C PHE A 18 4.78 3.16 0.52
N ILE A 19 4.18 2.01 0.23
CA ILE A 19 3.85 1.60 -1.14
C ILE A 19 2.87 2.58 -1.79
N SER A 20 1.82 2.97 -1.04
CA SER A 20 0.83 3.93 -1.53
C SER A 20 1.45 5.28 -1.86
N SER A 21 2.32 5.79 -0.98
CA SER A 21 2.99 7.09 -1.16
C SER A 21 3.92 7.08 -2.38
N ILE A 22 4.76 6.04 -2.51
CA ILE A 22 5.65 5.89 -3.67
C ILE A 22 4.84 5.77 -4.96
N SER A 23 3.78 4.97 -4.97
CA SER A 23 2.94 4.80 -6.16
C SER A 23 2.27 6.11 -6.57
N PHE A 24 1.80 6.90 -5.61
CA PHE A 24 1.20 8.22 -5.87
C PHE A 24 2.22 9.20 -6.48
N ILE A 25 3.44 9.22 -5.94
CA ILE A 25 4.54 10.05 -6.47
C ILE A 25 4.87 9.62 -7.90
N LEU A 26 5.03 8.32 -8.17
CA LEU A 26 5.34 7.79 -9.50
C LEU A 26 4.23 8.10 -10.52
N ILE A 27 2.96 7.96 -10.13
CA ILE A 27 1.82 8.33 -10.99
C ILE A 27 1.85 9.83 -11.30
N THR A 28 2.12 10.68 -10.30
CA THR A 28 2.16 12.13 -10.49
C THR A 28 3.31 12.57 -11.41
N LEU A 29 4.51 12.00 -11.24
CA LEU A 29 5.64 12.23 -12.14
C LEU A 29 5.34 11.74 -13.56
N SER A 30 4.63 10.61 -13.69
CA SER A 30 4.24 10.07 -14.99
C SER A 30 3.20 10.94 -15.70
N LEU A 31 2.25 11.53 -14.95
CA LEU A 31 1.25 12.47 -15.50
C LEU A 31 1.87 13.79 -15.96
N TRP A 32 2.97 14.21 -15.33
CA TRP A 32 3.73 15.39 -15.73
C TRP A 32 4.70 15.14 -16.91
N ASP A 33 4.69 13.92 -17.46
CA ASP A 33 5.60 13.46 -18.52
C ASP A 33 7.09 13.57 -18.13
N PHE A 34 7.37 13.64 -16.82
CA PHE A 34 8.73 13.71 -16.27
C PHE A 34 9.41 12.34 -16.33
N ILE A 35 8.61 11.27 -16.34
CA ILE A 35 9.07 9.90 -16.49
C ILE A 35 8.10 9.13 -17.39
N SER A 36 8.63 8.49 -18.44
CA SER A 36 7.81 7.73 -19.37
C SER A 36 7.25 6.49 -18.65
N ALA A 37 5.92 6.34 -18.67
CA ALA A 37 5.24 5.17 -18.08
C ALA A 37 5.71 3.84 -18.68
N ASP A 38 6.34 3.87 -19.86
CA ASP A 38 6.97 2.72 -20.51
C ASP A 38 8.11 2.08 -19.72
N LEU A 39 8.82 2.83 -18.87
CA LEU A 39 9.82 2.25 -17.96
C LEU A 39 9.23 1.25 -16.96
N PHE A 40 7.94 1.39 -16.67
CA PHE A 40 7.16 0.49 -15.82
C PHE A 40 6.24 -0.44 -16.61
N SER A 41 6.33 -0.42 -17.95
CA SER A 41 5.58 -1.32 -18.81
C SER A 41 6.18 -2.73 -18.71
N PHE A 42 5.42 -3.63 -18.09
CA PHE A 42 5.75 -5.05 -18.05
C PHE A 42 4.77 -5.79 -18.98
N GLY A 43 5.23 -6.14 -20.18
CA GLY A 43 4.42 -6.86 -21.19
C GLY A 43 3.43 -5.97 -21.95
N LEU A 44 2.18 -6.42 -22.13
CA LEU A 44 1.10 -5.73 -22.88
C LEU A 44 0.38 -4.64 -22.07
N SER A 45 0.68 -4.49 -20.78
CA SER A 45 -0.03 -3.58 -19.88
C SER A 45 0.73 -2.27 -19.74
N SER A 46 0.07 -1.15 -20.06
CA SER A 46 0.58 0.20 -19.79
C SER A 46 1.06 0.32 -18.33
N GLY A 47 2.28 0.82 -18.12
CA GLY A 47 2.91 0.93 -16.80
C GLY A 47 2.08 1.72 -15.78
N ILE A 48 1.24 2.65 -16.24
CA ILE A 48 0.32 3.42 -15.39
C ILE A 48 -0.70 2.50 -14.68
N ARG A 49 -1.12 1.41 -15.33
CA ARG A 49 -2.10 0.46 -14.78
C ARG A 49 -1.49 -0.39 -13.67
N VAL A 50 -0.22 -0.75 -13.84
CA VAL A 50 0.56 -1.47 -12.83
C VAL A 50 0.78 -0.59 -11.61
N LEU A 51 1.20 0.67 -11.82
CA LEU A 51 1.35 1.65 -10.74
C LEU A 51 0.04 1.93 -10.00
N GLY A 52 -1.07 2.07 -10.73
CA GLY A 52 -2.40 2.23 -10.13
C GLY A 52 -2.81 1.02 -9.28
N SER A 53 -2.52 -0.19 -9.75
CA SER A 53 -2.80 -1.42 -8.99
C SER A 53 -1.96 -1.51 -7.72
N CYS A 54 -0.68 -1.11 -7.78
CA CYS A 54 0.19 -1.01 -6.60
C CYS A 54 -0.31 0.03 -5.58
N ALA A 55 -0.80 1.19 -6.04
CA ALA A 55 -1.36 2.20 -5.16
C ALA A 55 -2.59 1.66 -4.41
N ILE A 56 -3.52 1.02 -5.12
CA ILE A 56 -4.74 0.42 -4.54
C ILE A 56 -4.35 -0.68 -3.54
N MET A 57 -3.42 -1.58 -3.91
CA MET A 57 -2.91 -2.62 -3.01
C MET A 57 -2.28 -2.04 -1.74
N GLY A 58 -1.50 -0.97 -1.84
CA GLY A 58 -0.91 -0.29 -0.69
C GLY A 58 -1.96 0.26 0.27
N CYS A 59 -3.00 0.94 -0.25
CA CYS A 59 -4.11 1.42 0.56
C CYS A 59 -4.88 0.28 1.24
N LEU A 60 -5.21 -0.79 0.50
CA LEU A 60 -5.91 -1.95 1.05
C LEU A 60 -5.09 -2.66 2.13
N LEU A 61 -3.79 -2.82 1.92
CA LEU A 61 -2.90 -3.45 2.89
C LEU A 61 -2.82 -2.64 4.20
N SER A 62 -2.79 -1.30 4.09
CA SER A 62 -2.85 -0.41 5.25
C SER A 62 -4.19 -0.53 5.99
N ALA A 63 -5.32 -0.59 5.26
CA ALA A 63 -6.65 -0.77 5.84
C ALA A 63 -6.82 -2.12 6.56
N VAL A 64 -6.25 -3.20 6.01
CA VAL A 64 -6.22 -4.52 6.70
C VAL A 64 -5.40 -4.43 7.98
N GLY A 65 -4.27 -3.71 7.97
CA GLY A 65 -3.48 -3.45 9.18
C GLY A 65 -4.30 -2.76 10.27
N TYR A 66 -5.00 -1.67 9.94
CA TYR A 66 -5.90 -1.00 10.88
C TYR A 66 -7.04 -1.90 11.37
N GLY A 67 -7.64 -2.69 10.47
CA GLY A 67 -8.70 -3.63 10.82
C GLY A 67 -8.23 -4.66 11.85
N ILE A 68 -7.09 -5.31 11.61
CA ILE A 68 -6.50 -6.28 12.53
C ILE A 68 -6.26 -5.64 13.91
N GLY A 69 -5.70 -4.43 13.94
CA GLY A 69 -5.50 -3.68 15.18
C GLY A 69 -6.79 -3.45 15.95
N ASP A 70 -7.87 -3.07 15.26
CA ASP A 70 -9.17 -2.83 15.88
C ASP A 70 -9.85 -4.12 16.37
N TYR A 71 -9.78 -5.21 15.61
CA TYR A 71 -10.33 -6.51 16.03
C TYR A 71 -9.65 -7.04 17.30
N PHE A 72 -8.32 -7.08 17.34
CA PHE A 72 -7.59 -7.59 18.51
C PHE A 72 -7.60 -6.64 19.71
N ASN A 73 -7.77 -5.33 19.50
CA ASN A 73 -7.87 -4.37 20.59
C ASN A 73 -9.27 -4.31 21.22
N ASN A 74 -10.33 -4.61 20.46
CA ASN A 74 -11.68 -4.73 21.03
C ASN A 74 -11.87 -6.04 21.81
N GLU A 75 -11.25 -7.16 21.41
CA GLU A 75 -11.25 -8.40 22.21
C GLU A 75 -10.56 -8.25 23.60
N ALA A 76 -9.75 -7.22 23.80
CA ALA A 76 -9.13 -6.93 25.10
C ALA A 76 -10.00 -6.04 26.02
N LYS A 77 -11.16 -5.57 25.53
CA LYS A 77 -12.09 -4.70 26.26
C LYS A 77 -13.40 -5.37 26.69
N GLU A 78 -13.69 -6.58 26.22
CA GLU A 78 -14.77 -7.44 26.74
C GLU A 78 -14.23 -8.42 27.79
#